data_AF-A0A7V9QRW6-F1
#
_entry.id   AF-A0A7V9QRW6-F1
#
_cell.length_a   1.000
_cell.length_b   1.000
_cell.length_c   1.000
_cell.angle_alpha   90.00
_cell.angle_beta   90.00
_cell.angle_gamma   90.00
#
_symmetry.space_group_name_H-M   'P 1'
#
loop_
_entity.id
_entity.type
_entity.pdbx_description
1 polymer ?
#
loop_
_entity_poly.entity_id
_entity_poly.type
_entity_poly.pdbx_seq_one_letter_code
_entity_poly.pdbx_strand_id
1 'polypeptide(L)'
;NITLWQEMFLPLKLREHIRKVKVPGKTGAMEPFVVREIDLATSTRPHDRATPPNYVRRFTVYGLGIAALLVILLSLSVTGLRTTKALLGFFASSWAIAAGLAGLGLTLAWSVTNHIFMRANENILQLNPLLLILGVLIPFAFRIPRVRRTVMGLAFACAGLSVLGFALQVLPSLDQPNGEIIGLAMPVHLALAFVCWFMFSERMKGARL
;
A
#
# COMPACT_ATOMS: atom_id res chain seq x y z
N ASN A 1 -18.24 9.76 12.67
CA ASN A 1 -18.68 11.15 12.39
C ASN A 1 -18.22 12.05 13.52
N ILE A 2 -17.42 13.07 13.21
CA ILE A 2 -17.08 14.14 14.15
C ILE A 2 -18.16 15.25 14.08
N THR A 3 -18.36 15.99 15.16
CA THR A 3 -19.29 17.11 15.20
C THR A 3 -18.71 18.33 14.46
N LEU A 4 -19.57 19.30 14.08
CA LEU A 4 -19.11 20.56 13.46
C LEU A 4 -18.05 21.26 14.33
N TRP A 5 -18.22 21.23 15.66
CA TRP A 5 -17.26 21.78 16.62
C TRP A 5 -15.92 21.04 16.61
N GLN A 6 -15.94 19.72 16.47
CA GLN A 6 -14.73 18.91 16.35
C GLN A 6 -14.02 19.08 15.00
N GLU A 7 -14.69 19.57 13.97
CA GLU A 7 -14.10 19.88 12.66
C GLU A 7 -13.51 21.30 12.60
N MET A 8 -13.94 22.20 13.51
CA MET A 8 -13.55 23.62 13.56
C MET A 8 -12.08 23.90 13.90
N PHE A 9 -11.28 22.90 14.28
CA PHE A 9 -9.82 23.10 14.41
C PHE A 9 -9.16 23.39 13.05
N LEU A 10 -9.80 22.99 11.93
CA LEU A 10 -9.38 23.34 10.59
C LEU A 10 -9.87 24.76 10.26
N PRO A 11 -8.99 25.75 10.02
CA PRO A 11 -9.40 27.14 9.78
C PRO A 11 -10.40 27.31 8.64
N LEU A 12 -10.27 26.50 7.58
CA LEU A 12 -11.20 26.50 6.45
C LEU A 12 -12.61 26.09 6.88
N LYS A 13 -12.72 25.04 7.69
CA LYS A 13 -13.99 24.51 8.19
C LYS A 13 -14.63 25.43 9.21
N LEU A 14 -13.82 26.04 10.09
CA LEU A 14 -14.28 27.11 10.97
C LEU A 14 -14.94 28.25 10.20
N ARG A 15 -14.27 28.77 9.16
CA ARG A 15 -14.84 29.81 8.28
C ARG A 15 -16.16 29.36 7.64
N GLU A 16 -16.18 28.17 7.05
CA GLU A 16 -17.38 27.61 6.40
C GLU A 16 -18.56 27.41 7.35
N HIS A 17 -18.30 26.99 8.59
CA HIS A 17 -19.34 26.79 9.60
C HIS A 17 -19.84 28.11 10.17
N ILE A 18 -18.95 29.05 10.52
CA ILE A 18 -19.32 30.36 11.07
C ILE A 18 -20.15 31.16 10.05
N ARG A 19 -19.84 31.06 8.74
CA ARG A 19 -20.63 31.70 7.67
C ARG A 19 -22.12 31.31 7.70
N LYS A 20 -22.45 30.12 8.21
CA LYS A 20 -23.83 29.60 8.28
C LYS A 20 -24.54 29.95 9.58
N VAL A 21 -23.84 30.51 10.57
CA VAL A 21 -24.42 30.87 11.87
C VAL A 21 -25.31 32.11 11.71
N LYS A 22 -26.52 32.03 12.25
CA LYS A 22 -27.45 33.16 12.36
C LYS A 22 -27.74 33.44 13.82
N VAL A 23 -27.92 34.71 14.15
CA VAL A 23 -28.23 35.19 15.50
C VAL A 23 -29.49 36.06 15.45
N PRO A 24 -30.30 36.09 16.52
CA PRO A 24 -31.47 36.96 16.58
C PRO A 24 -31.03 38.43 16.52
N GLY A 25 -31.53 39.16 15.53
CA GLY A 25 -31.36 40.59 15.36
C GLY A 25 -32.24 41.40 16.31
N LYS A 26 -32.11 42.72 16.26
CA LYS A 26 -32.83 43.65 17.16
C LYS A 26 -34.35 43.59 17.01
N THR A 27 -34.84 43.12 15.87
CA THR A 27 -36.26 42.95 15.55
C THR A 27 -36.78 41.53 15.84
N GLY A 28 -35.93 40.64 16.38
CA GLY A 28 -36.23 39.22 16.59
C GLY A 28 -36.06 38.34 15.35
N ALA A 29 -35.79 38.92 14.16
CA ALA A 29 -35.49 38.17 12.96
C ALA A 29 -34.08 37.56 13.00
N MET A 30 -33.88 36.36 12.46
CA MET A 30 -32.56 35.72 12.42
C MET A 30 -31.67 36.35 11.35
N GLU A 31 -30.61 37.05 11.78
CA GLU A 31 -29.64 37.73 10.93
C GLU A 31 -28.31 36.94 10.86
N PRO A 32 -27.55 37.01 9.74
CA PRO A 32 -26.24 36.36 9.65
C PRO A 32 -25.27 36.89 10.72
N PHE A 33 -24.54 35.99 11.37
CA PHE A 33 -23.49 36.37 12.32
C PHE A 33 -22.29 37.03 11.63
N VAL A 34 -21.95 36.59 10.42
CA VAL A 34 -20.85 37.14 9.62
C VAL A 34 -21.35 38.33 8.81
N VAL A 35 -20.88 39.53 9.18
CA VAL A 35 -21.23 40.78 8.49
C VAL A 35 -20.44 40.96 7.19
N ARG A 36 -19.15 40.60 7.21
CA ARG A 36 -18.25 40.78 6.05
C ARG A 36 -17.08 39.80 6.10
N GLU A 37 -16.70 39.26 4.95
CA GLU A 37 -15.47 38.50 4.75
C GLU A 37 -14.53 39.29 3.81
N ILE A 38 -13.22 39.26 4.10
CA ILE A 38 -12.20 39.91 3.28
C ILE A 38 -11.14 38.86 2.96
N ASP A 39 -10.96 38.55 1.68
CA ASP A 39 -9.85 37.71 1.24
C ASP A 39 -8.64 38.60 0.97
N LEU A 40 -7.62 38.52 1.85
CA LEU A 40 -6.38 39.29 1.73
C LEU A 40 -5.47 38.78 0.60
N ALA A 41 -5.61 37.51 0.23
CA ALA A 41 -4.87 36.88 -0.85
C ALA A 41 -5.70 35.73 -1.44
N THR A 42 -5.94 35.75 -2.75
CA THR A 42 -6.65 34.67 -3.44
C THR A 42 -5.67 33.55 -3.76
N SER A 43 -5.94 32.35 -3.27
CA SER A 43 -5.15 31.16 -3.60
C SER A 43 -5.35 30.78 -5.06
N THR A 44 -4.26 30.55 -5.79
CA THR A 44 -4.28 29.91 -7.13
C THR A 44 -4.28 28.38 -7.05
N ARG A 45 -4.22 27.83 -5.82
CA ARG A 45 -4.22 26.39 -5.59
C ARG A 45 -5.59 25.81 -5.97
N PRO A 46 -5.64 24.68 -6.71
CA PRO A 46 -6.89 24.00 -6.99
C PRO A 46 -7.69 23.75 -5.71
N HIS A 47 -9.02 23.87 -5.79
CA HIS A 47 -9.90 23.55 -4.67
C HIS A 47 -9.66 22.13 -4.17
N ASP A 48 -9.70 21.96 -2.85
CA ASP A 48 -9.62 20.64 -2.22
C ASP A 48 -10.76 19.76 -2.75
N ARG A 49 -10.42 18.54 -3.18
CA ARG A 49 -11.42 17.60 -3.70
C ARG A 49 -12.33 17.15 -2.57
N ALA A 50 -13.64 17.19 -2.81
CA ALA A 50 -14.64 16.74 -1.84
C ALA A 50 -14.51 15.25 -1.48
N THR A 51 -13.94 14.44 -2.39
CA THR A 51 -13.64 13.02 -2.15
C THR A 51 -12.22 12.68 -2.63
N PRO A 52 -11.47 11.85 -1.91
CA PRO A 52 -10.20 11.35 -2.38
C PRO A 52 -10.39 10.59 -3.70
N PRO A 53 -9.48 10.75 -4.67
CA PRO A 53 -9.56 10.02 -5.93
C PRO A 53 -9.36 8.53 -5.69
N ASN A 54 -10.25 7.70 -6.24
CA ASN A 54 -10.10 6.25 -6.25
C ASN A 54 -9.15 5.82 -7.38
N TYR A 55 -8.01 5.23 -7.02
CA TYR A 55 -7.03 4.73 -7.98
C TYR A 55 -6.89 3.21 -7.96
N VAL A 56 -7.78 2.49 -7.27
CA VAL A 56 -7.73 1.04 -7.08
C VAL A 56 -7.53 0.30 -8.40
N ARG A 57 -8.31 0.64 -9.44
CA ARG A 57 -8.18 0.02 -10.76
C ARG A 57 -6.79 0.23 -11.37
N ARG A 58 -6.23 1.44 -11.27
CA ARG A 58 -4.93 1.77 -11.86
C ARG A 58 -3.81 1.01 -11.15
N PHE A 59 -3.85 0.99 -9.82
CA PHE A 59 -2.88 0.28 -9.00
C PHE A 59 -2.97 -1.24 -9.24
N THR A 60 -4.18 -1.78 -9.38
CA THR A 60 -4.39 -3.19 -9.73
C THR A 60 -3.78 -3.53 -11.09
N VAL A 61 -3.95 -2.67 -12.10
CA VAL A 61 -3.32 -2.86 -13.41
C VAL A 61 -1.80 -2.85 -13.30
N TYR A 62 -1.22 -1.95 -12.52
CA TYR A 62 0.24 -1.94 -12.29
C TYR A 62 0.72 -3.19 -11.56
N GLY A 63 0.00 -3.64 -10.53
CA GLY A 63 0.32 -4.86 -9.79
C GLY A 63 0.28 -6.10 -10.68
N LEU A 64 -0.77 -6.23 -11.49
CA LEU A 64 -0.87 -7.29 -12.51
C LEU A 64 0.23 -7.20 -13.56
N GLY A 65 0.62 -5.99 -13.99
CA GLY A 65 1.72 -5.79 -14.93
C GLY A 65 3.07 -6.28 -14.37
N ILE A 66 3.37 -5.97 -13.11
CA ILE A 66 4.58 -6.44 -12.43
C ILE A 66 4.53 -7.97 -12.23
N ALA A 67 3.39 -8.50 -11.80
CA ALA A 67 3.17 -9.94 -11.65
C ALA A 67 3.39 -10.68 -12.98
N ALA A 68 2.81 -10.17 -14.07
CA ALA A 68 2.98 -10.72 -15.41
C ALA A 68 4.45 -10.68 -15.86
N LEU A 69 5.16 -9.56 -15.63
CA LEU A 69 6.60 -9.46 -15.92
C LEU A 69 7.39 -10.57 -15.21
N LEU A 70 7.13 -10.81 -13.92
CA LEU A 70 7.81 -11.87 -13.16
C LEU A 70 7.53 -13.27 -13.73
N VAL A 71 6.29 -13.55 -14.11
CA VAL A 71 5.89 -14.84 -14.70
C VAL A 71 6.45 -15.03 -16.12
N ILE A 72 6.52 -13.97 -16.93
CA ILE A 72 7.16 -13.99 -18.25
C ILE A 72 8.66 -14.27 -18.09
N LEU A 73 9.34 -13.56 -17.20
CA LEU A 73 10.76 -13.78 -16.91
C LEU A 73 11.01 -15.20 -16.36
N LEU A 74 10.12 -15.72 -15.53
CA LEU A 74 10.16 -17.12 -15.09
C LEU A 74 10.10 -18.08 -16.27
N SER A 75 9.12 -17.89 -17.17
CA SER A 75 8.94 -18.74 -18.36
C SER A 75 10.18 -18.71 -19.26
N LEU A 76 10.74 -17.52 -19.48
CA LEU A 76 11.99 -17.32 -20.23
C LEU A 76 13.25 -17.81 -19.46
N SER A 77 13.17 -18.04 -18.16
CA SER A 77 14.28 -18.59 -17.38
C SER A 77 14.43 -20.10 -17.53
N VAL A 78 13.36 -20.77 -17.97
CA VAL A 78 13.34 -22.21 -18.27
C VAL A 78 14.17 -22.52 -19.51
N THR A 79 14.28 -21.60 -20.48
CA THR A 79 15.11 -21.77 -21.68
C THR A 79 16.63 -21.80 -21.41
N GLY A 80 17.04 -21.63 -20.14
CA GLY A 80 18.43 -21.80 -19.70
C GLY A 80 19.30 -20.55 -19.80
N LEU A 81 18.79 -19.44 -20.34
CA LEU A 81 19.54 -18.19 -20.46
C LEU A 81 19.93 -17.64 -19.07
N ARG A 82 21.23 -17.43 -18.83
CA ARG A 82 21.73 -16.88 -17.55
C ARG A 82 21.21 -15.46 -17.31
N THR A 83 21.03 -14.69 -18.38
CA THR A 83 20.52 -13.31 -18.34
C THR A 83 19.09 -13.24 -17.83
N THR A 84 18.19 -14.14 -18.27
CA THR A 84 16.79 -14.14 -17.82
C THR A 84 16.66 -14.52 -16.35
N LYS A 85 17.47 -15.46 -15.87
CA LYS A 85 17.56 -15.77 -14.42
C LYS A 85 18.08 -14.58 -13.60
N ALA A 86 19.07 -13.86 -14.10
CA ALA A 86 19.59 -12.67 -13.44
C ALA A 86 18.54 -11.54 -13.40
N LEU A 87 17.84 -11.29 -14.50
CA LEU A 87 16.75 -10.31 -14.58
C LEU A 87 15.58 -10.69 -13.66
N LEU A 88 15.18 -11.96 -13.65
CA LEU A 88 14.14 -12.45 -12.74
C LEU A 88 14.51 -12.20 -11.28
N GLY A 89 15.73 -12.58 -10.88
CA GLY A 89 16.25 -12.33 -9.55
C GLY A 89 16.29 -10.83 -9.22
N PHE A 90 16.74 -10.00 -10.15
CA PHE A 90 16.79 -8.54 -9.99
C PHE A 90 15.40 -7.96 -9.74
N PHE A 91 14.43 -8.16 -10.64
CA PHE A 91 13.10 -7.57 -10.49
C PHE A 91 12.35 -8.11 -9.26
N ALA A 92 12.46 -9.41 -8.98
CA ALA A 92 11.87 -10.01 -7.79
C ALA A 92 12.46 -9.42 -6.50
N SER A 93 13.79 -9.29 -6.42
CA SER A 93 14.47 -8.65 -5.30
C SER A 93 14.14 -7.17 -5.18
N SER A 94 14.12 -6.41 -6.28
CA SER A 94 13.83 -4.98 -6.28
C SER A 94 12.44 -4.68 -5.73
N TRP A 95 11.43 -5.42 -6.17
CA TRP A 95 10.09 -5.28 -5.60
C TRP A 95 10.09 -5.59 -4.10
N ALA A 96 10.63 -6.75 -3.71
CA ALA A 96 10.60 -7.20 -2.32
C ALA A 96 11.37 -6.24 -1.39
N ILE A 97 12.52 -5.70 -1.83
CA ILE A 97 13.28 -4.68 -1.10
C ILE A 97 12.46 -3.39 -0.99
N ALA A 98 11.88 -2.89 -2.08
CA ALA A 98 11.10 -1.65 -2.05
C ALA A 98 9.89 -1.76 -1.11
N ALA A 99 9.13 -2.85 -1.22
CA ALA A 99 7.99 -3.13 -0.35
C ALA A 99 8.42 -3.37 1.11
N GLY A 100 9.57 -4.02 1.31
CA GLY A 100 10.16 -4.24 2.62
C GLY A 100 10.65 -2.98 3.31
N LEU A 101 11.25 -2.05 2.56
CA LEU A 101 11.65 -0.73 3.07
C LEU A 101 10.42 0.11 3.43
N ALA A 102 9.37 0.09 2.60
CA ALA A 102 8.11 0.73 2.94
C ALA A 102 7.50 0.15 4.21
N GLY A 103 7.47 -1.18 4.33
CA GLY A 103 6.99 -1.87 5.54
C GLY A 103 7.84 -1.60 6.78
N LEU A 104 9.16 -1.47 6.62
CA LEU A 104 10.05 -1.04 7.70
C LEU A 104 9.73 0.39 8.13
N GLY A 105 9.52 1.31 7.18
CA GLY A 105 9.08 2.67 7.47
C GLY A 105 7.75 2.71 8.23
N LEU A 106 6.76 1.92 7.80
CA LEU A 106 5.49 1.75 8.52
C LEU A 106 5.69 1.21 9.94
N THR A 107 6.54 0.20 10.09
CA THR A 107 6.84 -0.41 11.40
C THR A 107 7.51 0.59 12.34
N LEU A 108 8.52 1.33 11.84
CA LEU A 108 9.24 2.35 12.61
C LEU A 108 8.34 3.53 12.97
N ALA A 109 7.49 3.98 12.05
CA ALA A 109 6.51 5.01 12.36
C ALA A 109 5.58 4.56 13.49
N TRP A 110 5.18 3.29 13.52
CA TRP A 110 4.35 2.77 14.60
C TRP A 110 5.10 2.62 15.95
N SER A 111 6.33 2.08 15.93
CA SER A 111 7.05 1.74 17.16
C SER A 111 7.83 2.89 17.78
N VAL A 112 8.30 3.85 16.96
CA VAL A 112 9.20 4.93 17.39
C VAL A 112 8.49 6.27 17.51
N THR A 113 7.41 6.49 16.75
CA THR A 113 6.70 7.79 16.78
C THR A 113 5.38 7.70 17.53
N ASN A 114 5.07 8.70 18.35
CA ASN A 114 3.74 8.87 18.95
C ASN A 114 2.68 9.33 17.91
N HIS A 115 2.81 8.96 16.63
CA HIS A 115 1.83 9.28 15.61
C HIS A 115 0.60 8.38 15.75
N ILE A 116 -0.36 8.87 16.52
CA ILE A 116 -1.68 8.25 16.74
C ILE A 116 -2.38 7.93 15.41
N PHE A 117 -2.17 8.75 14.37
CA PHE A 117 -2.77 8.58 13.03
C PHE A 117 -2.15 7.49 12.16
N MET A 118 -0.95 6.97 12.50
CA MET A 118 -0.32 5.84 11.82
C MET A 118 -0.47 4.53 12.59
N ARG A 119 -1.14 4.56 13.75
CA ARG A 119 -1.38 3.38 14.58
C ARG A 119 -2.37 2.45 13.86
N ALA A 120 -2.05 1.15 13.84
CA ALA A 120 -2.86 0.13 13.16
C ALA A 120 -3.04 0.36 11.65
N ASN A 121 -1.99 0.80 10.94
CA ASN A 121 -2.02 0.87 9.48
C ASN A 121 -2.07 -0.54 8.85
N GLU A 122 -3.20 -0.86 8.23
CA GLU A 122 -3.48 -2.18 7.64
C GLU A 122 -2.56 -2.51 6.46
N ASN A 123 -1.92 -1.50 5.86
CA ASN A 123 -0.93 -1.71 4.81
C ASN A 123 0.29 -2.50 5.29
N ILE A 124 0.48 -2.69 6.60
CA ILE A 124 1.52 -3.59 7.11
C ILE A 124 1.36 -5.02 6.61
N LEU A 125 0.13 -5.47 6.31
CA LEU A 125 -0.12 -6.80 5.74
C LEU A 125 0.33 -6.90 4.27
N GLN A 126 0.35 -5.77 3.57
CA GLN A 126 0.78 -5.65 2.18
C GLN A 126 2.26 -5.23 2.05
N LEU A 127 2.80 -4.51 3.03
CA LEU A 127 4.14 -3.96 3.04
C LEU A 127 4.73 -4.25 4.42
N ASN A 128 5.58 -5.26 4.53
CA ASN A 128 6.15 -5.69 5.80
C ASN A 128 7.68 -5.89 5.71
N PRO A 129 8.40 -5.80 6.85
CA PRO A 129 9.85 -6.02 6.89
C PRO A 129 10.31 -7.41 6.41
N LEU A 130 9.44 -8.43 6.40
CA LEU A 130 9.83 -9.78 5.91
C LEU A 130 10.15 -9.75 4.40
N LEU A 131 9.51 -8.86 3.64
CA LEU A 131 9.82 -8.63 2.22
C LEU A 131 11.25 -8.12 2.02
N LEU A 132 11.79 -7.35 2.97
CA LEU A 132 13.17 -6.88 2.91
C LEU A 132 14.14 -8.07 3.02
N ILE A 133 13.89 -8.95 3.99
CA ILE A 133 14.67 -10.19 4.18
C ILE A 133 14.55 -11.07 2.93
N LEU A 134 13.33 -11.26 2.43
CA LEU A 134 13.07 -12.03 1.21
C LEU A 134 13.86 -11.46 0.01
N GLY A 135 13.76 -10.15 -0.22
CA GLY A 135 14.41 -9.46 -1.33
C GLY A 135 15.93 -9.60 -1.31
N VAL A 136 16.54 -9.52 -0.13
CA VAL A 136 17.98 -9.77 0.05
C VAL A 136 18.34 -11.23 -0.21
N LEU A 137 17.51 -12.19 0.20
CA LEU A 137 17.82 -13.62 0.09
C LEU A 137 17.56 -14.23 -1.30
N ILE A 138 16.66 -13.66 -2.12
CA ILE A 138 16.33 -14.17 -3.46
C ILE A 138 17.58 -14.42 -4.33
N PRO A 139 18.55 -13.49 -4.48
CA PRO A 139 19.73 -13.70 -5.31
C PRO A 139 20.62 -14.83 -4.79
N PHE A 140 20.67 -15.02 -3.47
CA PHE A 140 21.42 -16.11 -2.85
C PHE A 140 20.76 -17.46 -3.08
N ALA A 141 19.43 -17.57 -3.16
CA ALA A 141 18.73 -18.84 -3.40
C ALA A 141 19.06 -19.47 -4.77
N PHE A 142 19.46 -18.66 -5.76
CA PHE A 142 19.96 -19.17 -7.04
C PHE A 142 21.29 -19.90 -6.92
N ARG A 143 22.15 -19.51 -5.97
CA ARG A 143 23.51 -20.06 -5.80
C ARG A 143 23.64 -21.02 -4.61
N ILE A 144 22.84 -20.82 -3.57
CA ILE A 144 23.00 -21.47 -2.26
C ILE A 144 21.74 -22.29 -1.94
N PRO A 145 21.75 -23.62 -2.12
CA PRO A 145 20.58 -24.47 -1.92
C PRO A 145 19.95 -24.39 -0.53
N ARG A 146 20.76 -24.25 0.53
CA ARG A 146 20.27 -24.15 1.92
C ARG A 146 19.32 -22.97 2.18
N VAL A 147 19.39 -21.90 1.38
CA VAL A 147 18.57 -20.68 1.55
C VAL A 147 17.18 -20.82 0.90
N ARG A 148 17.02 -21.77 -0.03
CA ARG A 148 15.82 -21.96 -0.85
C ARG A 148 14.55 -22.17 -0.03
N ARG A 149 14.61 -23.01 1.00
CA ARG A 149 13.47 -23.30 1.87
C ARG A 149 13.00 -22.06 2.62
N THR A 150 13.93 -21.26 3.13
CA THR A 150 13.64 -19.98 3.82
C THR A 150 13.01 -18.98 2.86
N VAL A 151 13.56 -18.81 1.65
CA VAL A 151 13.02 -17.90 0.63
C VAL A 151 11.59 -18.28 0.24
N MET A 152 11.32 -19.57 0.00
CA MET A 152 9.96 -20.02 -0.27
C MET A 152 9.02 -19.77 0.92
N GLY A 153 9.45 -20.11 2.14
CA GLY A 153 8.66 -19.87 3.35
C GLY A 153 8.30 -18.40 3.55
N LEU A 154 9.26 -17.50 3.38
CA LEU A 154 9.03 -16.05 3.44
C LEU A 154 8.10 -15.57 2.32
N ALA A 155 8.28 -16.02 1.08
CA ALA A 155 7.44 -15.64 -0.04
C ALA A 155 5.98 -16.07 0.18
N PHE A 156 5.74 -17.31 0.62
CA PHE A 156 4.40 -17.79 0.97
C PHE A 156 3.81 -17.07 2.17
N ALA A 157 4.60 -16.76 3.21
CA ALA A 157 4.13 -15.99 4.34
C ALA A 157 3.69 -14.58 3.91
N CYS A 158 4.48 -13.87 3.09
CA CYS A 158 4.13 -12.54 2.59
C CYS A 158 2.90 -12.56 1.67
N ALA A 159 2.76 -13.59 0.83
CA ALA A 159 1.56 -13.79 0.02
C ALA A 159 0.33 -14.08 0.89
N GLY A 160 0.47 -14.92 1.92
CA GLY A 160 -0.60 -15.23 2.88
C GLY A 160 -1.05 -14.00 3.67
N LEU A 161 -0.10 -13.19 4.16
CA LEU A 161 -0.41 -11.91 4.81
C LEU A 161 -1.14 -10.94 3.89
N SER A 162 -0.73 -10.87 2.62
CA SER A 162 -1.35 -10.01 1.63
C SER A 162 -2.80 -10.43 1.32
N VAL A 163 -3.05 -11.72 1.13
CA VAL A 163 -4.39 -12.28 0.95
C VAL A 163 -5.24 -12.09 2.21
N LEU A 164 -4.66 -12.30 3.39
CA LEU A 164 -5.34 -12.05 4.66
C LEU A 164 -5.74 -10.58 4.78
N GLY A 165 -4.86 -9.64 4.45
CA GLY A 165 -5.17 -8.21 4.47
C GLY A 165 -6.30 -7.83 3.53
N PHE A 166 -6.40 -8.48 2.36
CA PHE A 166 -7.55 -8.34 1.48
C PHE A 166 -8.83 -8.92 2.08
N ALA A 167 -8.78 -10.14 2.62
CA ALA A 167 -9.95 -10.79 3.24
C ALA A 167 -10.48 -10.00 4.44
N LEU A 168 -9.59 -9.37 5.20
CA LEU A 168 -9.93 -8.55 6.37
C LEU A 168 -10.66 -7.26 6.01
N GLN A 169 -10.60 -6.76 4.76
CA GLN A 169 -11.41 -5.61 4.29
C GLN A 169 -12.91 -5.86 4.34
N VAL A 170 -13.34 -7.11 4.50
CA VAL A 170 -14.76 -7.45 4.67
C VAL A 170 -15.26 -7.11 6.07
N LEU A 171 -14.36 -6.99 7.05
CA LEU A 171 -14.73 -6.71 8.44
C LEU A 171 -15.02 -5.21 8.63
N PRO A 172 -16.18 -4.82 9.20
CA PRO A 172 -16.54 -3.42 9.41
C PRO A 172 -15.58 -2.63 10.31
N SER A 173 -14.76 -3.32 11.11
CA SER A 173 -13.77 -2.72 12.00
C SER A 173 -12.43 -2.40 11.31
N LEU A 174 -12.25 -2.82 10.05
CA LEU A 174 -11.03 -2.64 9.26
C LEU A 174 -11.40 -1.96 7.93
N ASP A 175 -11.83 -0.70 8.04
CA ASP A 175 -12.39 0.12 6.95
C ASP A 175 -11.38 1.12 6.37
N GLN A 176 -10.07 0.93 6.61
CA GLN A 176 -9.06 1.82 6.06
C GLN A 176 -9.06 1.76 4.53
N PRO A 177 -9.12 2.91 3.82
CA PRO A 177 -9.11 2.94 2.36
C PRO A 177 -7.70 2.60 1.84
N ASN A 178 -7.38 1.31 1.76
CA ASN A 178 -6.08 0.77 1.37
C ASN A 178 -6.14 -0.08 0.07
N GLY A 179 -7.30 -0.07 -0.61
CA GLY A 179 -7.56 -0.90 -1.78
C GLY A 179 -6.55 -0.67 -2.92
N GLU A 180 -6.01 0.54 -3.06
CA GLU A 180 -4.92 0.84 -3.99
C GLU A 180 -3.69 -0.02 -3.71
N ILE A 181 -3.24 -0.06 -2.45
CA ILE A 181 -2.03 -0.77 -2.05
C ILE A 181 -2.25 -2.28 -2.14
N ILE A 182 -3.44 -2.77 -1.75
CA ILE A 182 -3.81 -4.18 -1.94
C ILE A 182 -3.76 -4.55 -3.43
N GLY A 183 -4.42 -3.77 -4.28
CA GLY A 183 -4.48 -4.02 -5.72
C GLY A 183 -3.09 -4.06 -6.36
N LEU A 184 -2.17 -3.21 -5.89
CA LEU A 184 -0.78 -3.19 -6.35
C LEU A 184 0.03 -4.39 -5.82
N ALA A 185 0.00 -4.64 -4.51
CA ALA A 185 0.93 -5.57 -3.85
C ALA A 185 0.50 -7.04 -3.95
N MET A 186 -0.79 -7.33 -3.82
CA MET A 186 -1.30 -8.70 -3.73
C MET A 186 -0.97 -9.55 -4.97
N PRO A 187 -1.21 -9.08 -6.22
CA PRO A 187 -0.82 -9.85 -7.40
C PRO A 187 0.68 -10.13 -7.46
N VAL A 188 1.51 -9.17 -7.03
CA VAL A 188 2.97 -9.31 -7.07
C VAL A 188 3.46 -10.30 -6.01
N HIS A 189 2.86 -10.31 -4.82
CA HIS A 189 3.21 -11.27 -3.77
C HIS A 189 2.84 -12.70 -4.14
N LEU A 190 1.68 -12.89 -4.76
CA LEU A 190 1.27 -14.19 -5.31
C LEU A 190 2.24 -14.65 -6.41
N ALA A 191 2.62 -13.76 -7.33
CA ALA A 191 3.60 -14.06 -8.35
C ALA A 191 4.98 -14.39 -7.76
N LEU A 192 5.45 -13.66 -6.74
CA LEU A 192 6.70 -13.96 -6.04
C LEU A 192 6.68 -15.33 -5.37
N ALA A 193 5.59 -15.69 -4.69
CA ALA A 193 5.43 -17.01 -4.08
C ALA A 193 5.48 -18.12 -5.14
N PHE A 194 4.77 -17.93 -6.26
CA PHE A 194 4.78 -18.85 -7.39
C PHE A 194 6.18 -18.99 -8.02
N VAL A 195 6.86 -17.88 -8.30
CA VAL A 195 8.24 -17.85 -8.85
C VAL A 195 9.21 -18.55 -7.92
N CYS A 196 9.20 -18.23 -6.62
CA CYS A 196 10.10 -18.85 -5.65
C CYS A 196 9.84 -20.34 -5.53
N TRP A 197 8.57 -20.75 -5.50
CA TRP A 197 8.19 -22.15 -5.49
C TRP A 197 8.67 -22.88 -6.75
N PHE A 198 8.38 -22.36 -7.94
CA PHE A 198 8.77 -22.98 -9.20
C PHE A 198 10.30 -23.11 -9.32
N MET A 199 11.04 -22.05 -9.00
CA MET A 199 12.50 -22.02 -9.15
C MET A 199 13.24 -22.83 -8.08
N PHE A 200 12.70 -22.92 -6.87
CA PHE A 200 13.48 -23.44 -5.74
C PHE A 200 12.91 -24.72 -5.12
N SER A 201 11.71 -25.14 -5.52
CA SER A 201 11.13 -26.42 -5.11
C SER A 201 11.81 -27.60 -5.78
N GLU A 202 12.06 -28.64 -4.98
CA GLU A 202 12.54 -29.94 -5.46
C GLU A 202 11.51 -30.61 -6.38
N ARG A 203 10.21 -30.39 -6.14
CA ARG A 203 9.12 -30.97 -6.94
C ARG A 203 9.11 -30.50 -8.38
N MET A 204 9.61 -29.28 -8.63
CA MET A 204 9.64 -28.66 -9.96
C MET A 204 10.98 -28.87 -10.69
N LYS A 205 11.87 -29.75 -10.20
CA LYS A 205 13.13 -30.06 -10.90
C LYS A 205 12.90 -30.59 -12.31
N GLY A 206 11.95 -31.51 -12.51
CA GLY A 206 11.67 -32.10 -13.82
C GLY A 206 11.10 -31.11 -14.85
N ALA A 207 10.37 -30.09 -14.42
CA ALA A 207 9.78 -29.08 -15.30
C ALA A 207 10.79 -27.99 -15.76
N ARG A 208 12.05 -28.06 -15.30
CA ARG A 208 13.12 -27.09 -15.60
C ARG A 208 14.21 -27.65 -16.51
N LEU A 209 14.16 -28.95 -16.80
CA LEU A 209 15.06 -29.70 -17.67
C LEU A 209 14.42 -29.82 -19.05
#